data_AF-A0A2T4ACF3-F1
#
_entry.id   AF-A0A2T4ACF3-F1
#
_cell.length_a   1.000
_cell.length_b   1.000
_cell.length_c   1.000
_cell.angle_alpha   90.00
_cell.angle_beta   90.00
_cell.angle_gamma   90.00
#
_symmetry.space_group_name_H-M   'P 1'
#
loop_
_entity.id
_entity.type
_entity.pdbx_description
1 polymer ?
#
loop_
_entity_poly.entity_id
_entity_poly.type
_entity_poly.pdbx_seq_one_letter_code
_entity_poly.pdbx_strand_id
1 'polypeptide(L)'
;MASGLEMGWSALQRENILEFVQHDFEKVTERGEYERIGSLQRPPEFLLSAISTVQSDLDLSLSHLLKDIEMIGKRQQAYRYPGVSHDKLFAAEFTHESGYDTCSKCQGPTVERKERRIIDSSNGEYQVPRIHYGNIASGNQVIKNAQKRDEISRKCKILWIEMEAAGIMNIIPCLVIRGICDHADSHKNDEWQEYAAATAAAYAKFLLSMVRARKVG
;
A
#
# COMPACT_ATOMS: atom_id res chain seq x y z
N MET A 1 -21.96 6.98 12.24
CA MET A 1 -20.74 7.69 12.68
C MET A 1 -19.61 7.21 11.80
N ALA A 2 -19.12 8.10 10.94
CA ALA A 2 -18.27 7.78 9.79
C ALA A 2 -16.85 7.42 10.25
N SER A 3 -16.38 6.23 9.90
CA SER A 3 -15.02 5.78 10.13
C SER A 3 -14.06 6.64 9.31
N GLY A 4 -13.12 7.30 9.99
CA GLY A 4 -12.25 8.35 9.44
C GLY A 4 -11.33 7.93 8.28
N LEU A 5 -11.36 6.66 7.87
CA LEU A 5 -10.72 6.21 6.63
C LEU A 5 -11.55 6.64 5.41
N GLU A 6 -12.88 6.48 5.39
CA GLU A 6 -13.71 6.69 4.18
C GLU A 6 -13.73 8.12 3.64
N MET A 7 -13.64 9.15 4.49
CA MET A 7 -13.61 10.54 4.02
C MET A 7 -12.30 10.91 3.30
N GLY A 8 -11.20 10.16 3.52
CA GLY A 8 -9.94 10.36 2.83
C GLY A 8 -9.89 9.75 1.42
N TRP A 9 -10.65 8.66 1.17
CA TRP A 9 -10.55 7.89 -0.08
C TRP A 9 -11.15 8.60 -1.30
N SER A 10 -12.23 9.38 -1.14
CA SER A 10 -12.91 10.04 -2.27
C SER A 10 -12.40 11.45 -2.54
N ALA A 11 -11.90 12.16 -1.52
CA ALA A 11 -11.43 13.54 -1.66
C ALA A 11 -10.01 13.64 -2.25
N LEU A 12 -9.15 12.65 -2.03
CA LEU A 12 -7.75 12.67 -2.50
C LEU A 12 -7.61 12.35 -4.01
N GLN A 13 -8.64 11.82 -4.68
CA GLN A 13 -8.56 11.48 -6.11
C GLN A 13 -8.50 12.71 -7.05
N ARG A 14 -8.95 13.89 -6.60
CA ARG A 14 -9.17 15.04 -7.50
C ARG A 14 -7.98 15.99 -7.67
N GLU A 15 -6.97 15.92 -6.81
CA GLU A 15 -5.80 16.83 -6.85
C GLU A 15 -4.45 16.10 -6.80
N ASN A 16 -4.39 14.83 -7.21
CA ASN A 16 -3.23 13.95 -7.01
C ASN A 16 -1.97 14.42 -7.77
N ILE A 17 -1.14 15.21 -7.09
CA ILE A 17 0.31 15.16 -7.25
C ILE A 17 0.75 13.94 -6.43
N LEU A 18 1.36 12.94 -7.08
CA LEU A 18 2.00 11.83 -6.37
C LEU A 18 3.21 12.40 -5.62
N GLU A 19 3.00 12.75 -4.36
CA GLU A 19 4.01 13.33 -3.49
C GLU A 19 4.43 12.32 -2.44
N PHE A 20 5.73 12.28 -2.19
CA PHE A 20 6.29 11.43 -1.17
C PHE A 20 6.67 12.29 0.02
N VAL A 21 6.17 11.93 1.19
CA VAL A 21 6.36 12.69 2.43
C VAL A 21 7.39 11.96 3.27
N GLN A 22 8.55 12.58 3.48
CA GLN A 22 9.48 12.09 4.49
C GLN A 22 8.96 12.52 5.88
N HIS A 23 8.72 11.55 6.76
CA HIS A 23 8.22 11.79 8.12
C HIS A 23 9.30 11.65 9.20
N ASP A 24 10.41 10.98 8.89
CA ASP A 24 11.53 10.84 9.83
C ASP A 24 12.74 11.69 9.47
N PHE A 25 12.83 12.80 10.18
CA PHE A 25 13.99 13.23 10.93
C PHE A 25 13.41 13.78 12.23
N GLU A 26 13.83 13.29 13.39
CA GLU A 26 13.43 13.82 14.67
C GLU A 26 13.83 15.31 14.79
N LYS A 27 12.95 16.19 14.33
CA LYS A 27 12.50 17.30 15.17
C LYS A 27 11.14 16.89 15.67
N VAL A 28 11.16 15.99 16.66
CA VAL A 28 10.15 16.08 17.70
C VAL A 28 10.26 17.51 18.21
N THR A 29 9.31 18.38 17.83
CA THR A 29 9.17 19.67 18.50
C THR A 29 9.06 19.36 20.00
N GLU A 30 9.37 20.31 20.90
CA GLU A 30 9.27 20.09 22.36
C GLU A 30 7.89 19.54 22.83
N ARG A 31 6.91 19.46 21.92
CA ARG A 31 5.54 18.96 22.08
C ARG A 31 5.25 17.56 21.51
N GLY A 32 6.19 16.85 20.88
CA GLY A 32 5.89 15.51 20.35
C GLY A 32 5.26 15.46 18.96
N GLU A 33 5.28 16.56 18.20
CA GLU A 33 4.53 16.68 16.94
C GLU A 33 5.36 16.29 15.71
N TYR A 34 4.73 15.59 14.75
CA TYR A 34 5.31 15.32 13.44
C TYR A 34 5.07 16.48 12.47
N GLU A 35 6.13 16.89 11.79
CA GLU A 35 6.07 17.88 10.73
C GLU A 35 6.37 17.25 9.37
N ARG A 36 5.70 17.75 8.32
CA ARG A 36 6.05 17.42 6.94
C ARG A 36 7.41 18.06 6.63
N ILE A 37 8.45 17.23 6.51
CA ILE A 37 9.83 17.73 6.34
C ILE A 37 10.12 18.13 4.88
N GLY A 38 9.38 17.56 3.91
CA GLY A 38 9.49 17.94 2.51
C GLY A 38 8.67 17.06 1.58
N SER A 39 8.82 17.30 0.28
CA SER A 39 8.43 16.39 -0.80
C SER A 39 9.68 15.86 -1.50
N LEU A 40 9.75 14.55 -1.76
CA LEU A 40 10.84 13.98 -2.54
C LEU A 40 10.63 14.17 -4.05
N GLN A 41 11.65 13.78 -4.83
CA GLN A 41 11.63 13.91 -6.28
C GLN A 41 10.39 13.24 -6.88
N ARG A 42 9.71 13.97 -7.79
CA ARG A 42 8.54 13.48 -8.51
C ARG A 42 8.93 12.30 -9.42
N PRO A 43 8.07 11.28 -9.59
CA PRO A 43 8.31 10.22 -10.56
C PRO A 43 8.53 10.77 -11.98
N PRO A 44 9.43 10.17 -12.78
CA PRO A 44 9.63 10.53 -14.18
C PRO A 44 8.32 10.57 -15.00
N GLU A 45 8.18 11.55 -15.89
CA GLU A 45 6.98 11.76 -16.72
C GLU A 45 6.56 10.52 -17.53
N PHE A 46 7.51 9.72 -18.01
CA PHE A 46 7.18 8.51 -18.76
C PHE A 46 6.47 7.45 -17.89
N LEU A 47 6.78 7.39 -16.59
CA LEU A 47 6.08 6.52 -15.64
C LEU A 47 4.70 7.07 -15.31
N LEU A 48 4.56 8.39 -15.18
CA LEU A 48 3.26 9.04 -14.99
C LEU A 48 2.32 8.80 -16.18
N SER A 49 2.86 8.86 -17.42
CA SER A 49 2.10 8.54 -18.63
C SER A 49 1.67 7.06 -18.67
N ALA A 50 2.54 6.13 -18.24
CA ALA A 50 2.19 4.73 -18.11
C ALA A 50 1.06 4.52 -17.09
N ILE A 51 1.12 5.18 -15.93
CA ILE A 51 0.04 5.15 -14.92
C ILE A 51 -1.27 5.64 -15.51
N SER A 52 -1.26 6.78 -16.22
CA SER A 52 -2.46 7.33 -16.85
C SER A 52 -3.07 6.35 -17.86
N THR A 53 -2.22 5.62 -18.61
CA THR A 53 -2.68 4.57 -19.53
C THR A 53 -3.34 3.42 -18.77
N VAL A 54 -2.72 2.94 -17.69
CA VAL A 54 -3.29 1.88 -16.83
C VAL A 54 -4.64 2.31 -16.22
N GLN A 55 -4.77 3.57 -15.80
CA GLN A 55 -6.01 4.10 -15.23
C GLN A 55 -7.14 4.21 -16.26
N SER A 56 -6.81 4.37 -17.55
CA SER A 56 -7.81 4.53 -18.61
C SER A 56 -8.49 3.22 -19.02
N ASP A 57 -7.83 2.07 -18.85
CA ASP A 57 -8.36 0.73 -19.17
C ASP A 57 -8.01 -0.26 -18.07
N LEU A 58 -8.65 -0.08 -16.91
CA LEU A 58 -8.33 -0.84 -15.71
C LEU A 58 -8.75 -2.32 -15.84
N ASP A 59 -9.81 -2.63 -16.59
CA ASP A 59 -10.33 -4.00 -16.68
C ASP A 59 -9.39 -4.94 -17.47
N LEU A 60 -8.89 -4.50 -18.63
CA LEU A 60 -7.88 -5.27 -19.37
C LEU A 60 -6.60 -5.43 -18.54
N SER A 61 -6.21 -4.36 -17.84
CA SER A 61 -5.03 -4.29 -16.98
C SER A 61 -5.03 -5.32 -15.85
N LEU A 62 -6.19 -5.58 -15.25
CA LEU A 62 -6.31 -6.49 -14.10
C LEU A 62 -6.14 -7.97 -14.50
N SER A 63 -6.53 -8.35 -15.71
CA SER A 63 -6.38 -9.74 -16.17
C SER A 63 -4.92 -10.19 -16.27
N HIS A 64 -4.04 -9.33 -16.81
CA HIS A 64 -2.61 -9.58 -16.91
C HIS A 64 -1.94 -9.62 -15.53
N LEU A 65 -2.32 -8.69 -14.65
CA LEU A 65 -1.82 -8.65 -13.27
C LEU A 65 -2.13 -9.95 -12.53
N LEU A 66 -3.37 -10.45 -12.61
CA LEU A 66 -3.78 -11.69 -11.96
C LEU A 66 -3.01 -12.90 -12.47
N LYS A 67 -2.80 -12.98 -13.79
CA LYS A 67 -2.03 -14.06 -14.40
C LYS A 67 -0.59 -14.08 -13.86
N ASP A 68 0.04 -12.92 -13.73
CA ASP A 68 1.41 -12.82 -13.21
C ASP A 68 1.48 -13.20 -11.72
N ILE A 69 0.52 -12.75 -10.90
CA ILE A 69 0.41 -13.16 -9.49
C ILE A 69 0.24 -14.68 -9.38
N GLU A 70 -0.65 -15.26 -10.19
CA GLU A 70 -0.88 -16.70 -10.21
C GLU A 70 0.38 -17.47 -10.61
N MET A 71 1.11 -16.99 -11.62
CA MET A 71 2.38 -17.60 -12.03
C MET A 71 3.42 -17.58 -10.90
N ILE A 72 3.53 -16.49 -10.14
CA ILE A 72 4.42 -16.40 -8.98
C ILE A 72 3.98 -17.40 -7.90
N GLY A 73 2.69 -17.43 -7.56
CA GLY A 73 2.13 -18.34 -6.56
C GLY A 73 2.20 -19.82 -6.93
N LYS A 74 2.15 -20.16 -8.22
CA LYS A 74 2.38 -21.53 -8.73
C LYS A 74 3.82 -21.98 -8.58
N ARG A 75 4.78 -21.05 -8.66
CA ARG A 75 6.21 -21.33 -8.48
C ARG A 75 6.59 -21.42 -7.01
N GLN A 76 6.00 -20.59 -6.16
CA GLN A 76 6.26 -20.61 -4.73
C GLN A 76 4.97 -20.41 -3.93
N GLN A 77 4.61 -21.40 -3.13
CA GLN A 77 3.32 -21.44 -2.43
C GLN A 77 3.14 -20.28 -1.44
N ALA A 78 4.23 -19.82 -0.81
CA ALA A 78 4.20 -18.69 0.13
C ALA A 78 3.67 -17.38 -0.51
N TYR A 79 3.82 -17.21 -1.83
CA TYR A 79 3.36 -16.02 -2.55
C TYR A 79 1.88 -16.10 -3.00
N ARG A 80 1.16 -17.15 -2.61
CA ARG A 80 -0.28 -17.26 -2.91
C ARG A 80 -1.09 -16.33 -2.02
N TYR A 81 -2.28 -15.98 -2.48
CA TYR A 81 -3.24 -15.21 -1.70
C TYR A 81 -3.53 -15.93 -0.37
N PRO A 82 -3.28 -15.31 0.80
CA PRO A 82 -3.47 -15.96 2.10
C PRO A 82 -4.92 -16.30 2.41
N GLY A 83 -5.89 -15.62 1.79
CA GLY A 83 -7.32 -15.82 2.03
C GLY A 83 -7.95 -14.71 2.84
N VAL A 84 -9.25 -14.50 2.66
CA VAL A 84 -9.99 -13.37 3.27
C VAL A 84 -10.07 -13.47 4.79
N SER A 85 -10.03 -14.70 5.34
CA SER A 85 -10.02 -14.95 6.79
C SER A 85 -8.78 -14.38 7.49
N HIS A 86 -7.70 -14.15 6.76
CA HIS A 86 -6.44 -13.60 7.26
C HIS A 86 -6.36 -12.07 7.10
N ASP A 87 -7.37 -11.44 6.50
CA ASP A 87 -7.43 -10.00 6.23
C ASP A 87 -8.22 -9.26 7.33
N LYS A 88 -7.67 -9.22 8.54
CA LYS A 88 -8.34 -8.63 9.71
C LYS A 88 -7.80 -7.24 9.99
N LEU A 89 -8.68 -6.24 9.96
CA LEU A 89 -8.41 -4.89 10.42
C LEU A 89 -9.17 -4.64 11.72
N PHE A 90 -8.44 -4.47 12.82
CA PHE A 90 -9.03 -4.16 14.13
C PHE A 90 -9.37 -2.66 14.23
N ALA A 91 -10.31 -2.31 15.12
CA ALA A 91 -10.58 -0.93 15.48
C ALA A 91 -9.32 -0.28 16.07
N ALA A 92 -9.11 1.01 15.83
CA ALA A 92 -7.87 1.70 16.18
C ALA A 92 -7.60 1.74 17.70
N GLU A 93 -8.66 1.68 18.50
CA GLU A 93 -8.62 1.67 19.96
C GLU A 93 -8.31 0.28 20.53
N PHE A 94 -8.50 -0.78 19.73
CA PHE A 94 -8.18 -2.13 20.13
C PHE A 94 -6.67 -2.33 20.01
N THR A 95 -6.00 -2.58 21.13
CA THR A 95 -4.56 -2.79 21.18
C THR A 95 -4.27 -4.26 21.41
N HIS A 96 -3.30 -4.79 20.69
CA HIS A 96 -2.84 -6.16 20.86
C HIS A 96 -2.35 -6.41 22.30
N GLU A 97 -2.80 -7.50 22.91
CA GLU A 97 -2.41 -7.84 24.28
C GLU A 97 -0.92 -8.20 24.35
N SER A 98 -0.21 -7.59 25.29
CA SER A 98 1.20 -7.89 25.56
C SER A 98 1.37 -9.33 26.02
N GLY A 99 2.13 -10.15 25.27
CA GLY A 99 2.44 -11.54 25.63
C GLY A 99 2.26 -12.56 24.50
N TYR A 100 1.69 -12.15 23.36
CA TYR A 100 1.60 -12.98 22.15
C TYR A 100 2.35 -12.32 21.00
N ASP A 101 3.14 -13.09 20.26
CA ASP A 101 3.86 -12.61 19.07
C ASP A 101 2.97 -12.55 17.81
N THR A 102 1.76 -13.12 17.88
CA THR A 102 0.82 -13.21 16.75
C THR A 102 -0.58 -12.80 17.15
N CYS A 103 -1.36 -12.32 16.17
CA CYS A 103 -2.75 -11.90 16.37
C CYS A 103 -3.76 -13.03 16.16
N SER A 104 -3.31 -14.28 16.11
CA SER A 104 -4.15 -15.47 15.92
C SER A 104 -5.24 -15.60 16.99
N LYS A 105 -4.99 -15.12 18.22
CA LYS A 105 -5.91 -15.18 19.37
C LYS A 105 -6.67 -13.88 19.64
N CYS A 106 -6.43 -12.82 18.87
CA CYS A 106 -7.09 -11.54 19.09
C CYS A 106 -8.57 -11.62 18.72
N GLN A 107 -9.44 -11.38 19.71
CA GLN A 107 -10.88 -11.31 19.55
C GLN A 107 -11.32 -9.89 19.93
N GLY A 108 -11.38 -9.01 18.93
CA GLY A 108 -11.71 -7.60 19.12
C GLY A 108 -12.62 -7.09 18.01
N PRO A 109 -13.16 -5.87 18.18
CA PRO A 109 -13.96 -5.23 17.15
C PRO A 109 -13.13 -5.03 15.88
N THR A 110 -13.65 -5.51 14.75
CA THR A 110 -13.04 -5.32 13.43
C THR A 110 -13.77 -4.25 12.64
N VAL A 111 -13.04 -3.56 11.78
CA VAL A 111 -13.59 -2.56 10.86
C VAL A 111 -14.14 -3.28 9.63
N GLU A 112 -15.38 -2.97 9.26
CA GLU A 112 -15.98 -3.47 8.03
C GLU A 112 -15.23 -2.91 6.81
N ARG A 113 -14.96 -3.77 5.83
CA ARG A 113 -14.25 -3.42 4.60
C ARG A 113 -15.11 -3.70 3.40
N LYS A 114 -15.05 -2.81 2.41
CA LYS A 114 -15.70 -3.04 1.12
C LYS A 114 -15.22 -4.34 0.53
N GLU A 115 -16.16 -5.16 0.08
CA GLU A 115 -15.86 -6.39 -0.64
C GLU A 115 -14.89 -6.09 -1.79
N ARG A 116 -13.87 -6.95 -1.92
CA ARG A 116 -12.98 -6.88 -3.07
C ARG A 116 -13.64 -7.61 -4.23
N ARG A 117 -13.42 -7.11 -5.44
CA ARG A 117 -13.90 -7.77 -6.66
C ARG A 117 -13.32 -9.18 -6.69
N ILE A 118 -14.19 -10.15 -6.99
CA ILE A 118 -13.81 -11.53 -7.29
C ILE A 118 -13.99 -11.71 -8.79
N ILE A 119 -13.01 -12.35 -9.43
CA ILE A 119 -13.14 -12.80 -10.82
C ILE A 119 -13.18 -14.31 -10.79
N ASP A 120 -14.27 -14.85 -11.35
CA ASP A 120 -14.40 -16.27 -11.61
C ASP A 120 -13.57 -16.63 -12.85
N SER A 121 -12.77 -17.68 -12.75
CA SER A 121 -11.96 -18.19 -13.84
C SER A 121 -12.03 -19.71 -13.83
N SER A 122 -11.62 -20.33 -14.94
CA SER A 122 -11.62 -21.80 -15.05
C SER A 122 -10.78 -22.52 -13.97
N ASN A 123 -9.94 -21.79 -13.22
CA ASN A 123 -9.06 -22.32 -12.17
C ASN A 123 -9.51 -21.92 -10.75
N GLY A 124 -10.69 -21.31 -10.60
CA GLY A 124 -11.28 -20.88 -9.32
C GLY A 124 -11.57 -19.38 -9.23
N GLU A 125 -12.03 -18.96 -8.05
CA GLU A 125 -12.30 -17.56 -7.71
C GLU A 125 -11.02 -16.84 -7.29
N TYR A 126 -10.71 -15.72 -7.95
CA TYR A 126 -9.55 -14.89 -7.64
C TYR A 126 -9.98 -13.55 -7.09
N GLN A 127 -9.51 -13.21 -5.89
CA GLN A 127 -9.69 -11.88 -5.36
C GLN A 127 -8.74 -10.91 -6.07
N VAL A 128 -9.30 -9.84 -6.64
CA VAL A 128 -8.54 -8.85 -7.39
C VAL A 128 -7.91 -7.83 -6.44
N PRO A 129 -6.57 -7.65 -6.47
CA PRO A 129 -5.92 -6.59 -5.71
C PRO A 129 -6.47 -5.22 -6.15
N ARG A 130 -6.77 -4.35 -5.19
CA ARG A 130 -7.09 -2.96 -5.48
C ARG A 130 -5.79 -2.18 -5.66
N ILE A 131 -5.68 -1.46 -6.77
CA ILE A 131 -4.56 -0.55 -7.01
C ILE A 131 -4.97 0.82 -6.46
N HIS A 132 -4.08 1.41 -5.68
CA HIS A 132 -4.29 2.69 -5.05
C HIS A 132 -3.17 3.66 -5.45
N TYR A 133 -3.53 4.92 -5.66
CA TYR A 133 -2.60 5.98 -6.06
C TYR A 133 -2.69 7.13 -5.06
N GLY A 134 -1.55 7.50 -4.48
CA GLY A 134 -1.46 8.64 -3.57
C GLY A 134 -0.18 8.64 -2.75
N ASN A 135 -0.15 9.48 -1.73
CA ASN A 135 1.07 9.85 -1.04
C ASN A 135 1.53 8.78 -0.06
N ILE A 136 2.84 8.57 -0.02
CA ILE A 136 3.53 7.63 0.87
C ILE A 136 4.24 8.45 1.94
N ALA A 137 4.07 8.10 3.22
CA ALA A 137 5.00 8.53 4.25
C ALA A 137 6.15 7.54 4.39
N SER A 138 7.36 8.07 4.53
CA SER A 138 8.56 7.25 4.68
C SER A 138 9.42 7.70 5.84
N GLY A 139 9.88 6.74 6.62
CA GLY A 139 10.69 6.99 7.80
C GLY A 139 11.35 5.74 8.35
N ASN A 140 12.38 5.92 9.16
CA ASN A 140 13.17 4.84 9.76
C ASN A 140 12.48 4.16 10.97
N GLN A 141 11.30 4.60 11.39
CA GLN A 141 10.56 4.01 12.51
C GLN A 141 9.39 3.11 12.07
N VAL A 142 9.28 1.94 12.72
CA VAL A 142 8.10 1.08 12.57
C VAL A 142 6.94 1.69 13.37
N ILE A 143 5.85 2.05 12.71
CA ILE A 143 4.62 2.46 13.39
C ILE A 143 3.81 1.22 13.78
N LYS A 144 3.65 1.00 15.09
CA LYS A 144 2.88 -0.12 15.67
C LYS A 144 1.66 0.34 16.48
N ASN A 145 1.08 1.47 16.09
CA ASN A 145 -0.02 2.10 16.82
C ASN A 145 -1.02 2.71 15.82
N ALA A 146 -2.23 2.17 15.79
CA ALA A 146 -3.27 2.57 14.85
C ALA A 146 -3.67 4.05 15.01
N GLN A 147 -3.79 4.55 16.25
CA GLN A 147 -4.12 5.95 16.50
C GLN A 147 -3.04 6.89 15.98
N LYS A 148 -1.77 6.50 16.15
CA LYS A 148 -0.62 7.25 15.63
C LYS A 148 -0.59 7.25 14.12
N ARG A 149 -0.81 6.10 13.48
CA ARG A 149 -0.98 5.98 12.02
C ARG A 149 -2.09 6.92 11.52
N ASP A 150 -3.25 6.92 12.17
CA ASP A 150 -4.40 7.75 11.76
C ASP A 150 -4.16 9.25 11.99
N GLU A 151 -3.36 9.61 13.00
CA GLU A 151 -2.86 10.97 13.19
C GLU A 151 -1.95 11.40 12.03
N ILE A 152 -0.96 10.58 11.67
CA ILE A 152 -0.03 10.86 10.56
C ILE A 152 -0.81 10.95 9.25
N SER A 153 -1.74 10.03 8.99
CA SER A 153 -2.56 10.03 7.77
C SER A 153 -3.35 11.33 7.60
N ARG A 154 -3.99 11.82 8.65
CA ARG A 154 -4.72 13.09 8.61
C ARG A 154 -3.81 14.30 8.46
N LYS A 155 -2.71 14.36 9.22
CA LYS A 155 -1.79 15.51 9.20
C LYS A 155 -1.03 15.63 7.87
N CYS A 156 -0.51 14.51 7.37
CA CYS A 156 0.34 14.48 6.19
C CYS A 156 -0.41 14.15 4.89
N LYS A 157 -1.73 13.86 4.96
CA LYS A 157 -2.56 13.44 3.82
C LYS A 157 -1.95 12.27 3.05
N ILE A 158 -1.50 11.26 3.80
CA ILE A 158 -0.88 10.03 3.24
C ILE A 158 -1.87 8.87 3.19
N LEU A 159 -1.63 7.93 2.28
CA LEU A 159 -2.37 6.68 2.18
C LEU A 159 -1.67 5.51 2.87
N TRP A 160 -0.34 5.53 2.95
CA TRP A 160 0.45 4.43 3.51
C TRP A 160 1.76 4.93 4.11
N ILE A 161 2.28 4.13 5.04
CA ILE A 161 3.55 4.34 5.72
C ILE A 161 4.48 3.20 5.31
N GLU A 162 5.71 3.53 4.97
CA GLU A 162 6.78 2.56 4.70
C GLU A 162 8.11 3.08 5.26
N MET A 163 9.18 2.28 5.14
CA MET A 163 10.42 2.56 5.87
C MET A 163 11.70 2.74 5.06
N GLU A 164 11.67 2.58 3.73
CA GLU A 164 12.94 2.43 2.98
C GLU A 164 13.03 3.39 1.78
N ALA A 165 11.91 3.83 1.21
CA ALA A 165 11.94 4.53 -0.06
C ALA A 165 12.50 5.96 0.02
N ALA A 166 12.47 6.62 1.20
CA ALA A 166 13.06 7.95 1.38
C ALA A 166 14.56 7.99 1.03
N GLY A 167 15.30 6.92 1.34
CA GLY A 167 16.73 6.85 1.06
C GLY A 167 17.05 6.86 -0.43
N ILE A 168 16.24 6.16 -1.23
CA ILE A 168 16.47 6.00 -2.68
C ILE A 168 15.96 7.23 -3.45
N MET A 169 14.79 7.74 -3.09
CA MET A 169 14.14 8.85 -3.78
C MET A 169 14.87 10.20 -3.65
N ASN A 170 15.75 10.32 -2.65
CA ASN A 170 16.66 11.47 -2.53
C ASN A 170 17.77 11.46 -3.59
N ILE A 171 18.02 10.32 -4.24
CA ILE A 171 19.15 10.12 -5.15
C ILE A 171 18.68 10.03 -6.60
N ILE A 172 17.57 9.35 -6.85
CA ILE A 172 17.08 9.05 -8.21
C ILE A 172 15.58 9.34 -8.30
N PRO A 173 15.10 10.07 -9.33
CA PRO A 173 13.67 10.21 -9.58
C PRO A 173 13.08 8.84 -9.90
N CYS A 174 12.19 8.34 -9.05
CA CYS A 174 11.59 7.02 -9.22
C CYS A 174 10.10 7.00 -8.83
N LEU A 175 9.42 5.94 -9.24
CA LEU A 175 8.08 5.61 -8.78
C LEU A 175 8.18 4.50 -7.74
N VAL A 176 7.55 4.67 -6.59
CA VAL A 176 7.48 3.64 -5.56
C VAL A 176 6.23 2.80 -5.77
N ILE A 177 6.41 1.49 -5.86
CA ILE A 177 5.34 0.50 -5.93
C ILE A 177 5.49 -0.41 -4.70
N ARG A 178 4.44 -0.49 -3.87
CA ARG A 178 4.42 -1.31 -2.67
C ARG A 178 3.15 -2.16 -2.64
N GLY A 179 3.29 -3.41 -2.19
CA GLY A 179 2.18 -4.22 -1.73
C GLY A 179 1.94 -3.94 -0.25
N ILE A 180 0.67 -3.95 0.16
CA ILE A 180 0.30 -3.74 1.57
C ILE A 180 0.37 -5.09 2.27
N CYS A 181 1.24 -5.22 3.27
CA CYS A 181 1.40 -6.42 4.08
C CYS A 181 0.92 -6.26 5.52
N ASP A 182 0.79 -5.03 6.02
CA ASP A 182 0.36 -4.77 7.39
C ASP A 182 -0.41 -3.45 7.49
N HIS A 183 -1.08 -3.25 8.63
CA HIS A 183 -1.90 -2.08 8.90
C HIS A 183 -1.20 -1.02 9.75
N ALA A 184 0.09 -1.17 10.07
CA ALA A 184 0.85 -0.23 10.90
C ALA A 184 0.18 0.02 12.26
N ASP A 185 -0.40 -1.04 12.81
CA ASP A 185 -1.02 -1.06 14.13
C ASP A 185 -0.28 -2.04 15.03
N SER A 186 -0.86 -2.33 16.20
CA SER A 186 -0.23 -3.24 17.16
C SER A 186 -0.38 -4.71 16.75
N HIS A 187 -1.17 -5.01 15.72
CA HIS A 187 -1.53 -6.36 15.32
C HIS A 187 -0.69 -6.86 14.15
N LYS A 188 0.52 -7.33 14.46
CA LYS A 188 1.45 -7.85 13.46
C LYS A 188 0.83 -9.00 12.64
N ASN A 189 0.84 -8.84 11.32
CA ASN A 189 0.42 -9.87 10.38
C ASN A 189 1.46 -10.12 9.29
N ASP A 190 2.36 -11.07 9.52
CA ASP A 190 3.44 -11.37 8.57
C ASP A 190 2.99 -12.23 7.38
N GLU A 191 1.79 -12.84 7.44
CA GLU A 191 1.30 -13.78 6.41
C GLU A 191 1.10 -13.13 5.03
N TRP A 192 1.01 -11.80 4.98
CA TRP A 192 0.77 -11.06 3.75
C TRP A 192 2.05 -10.60 3.07
N GLN A 193 3.24 -10.74 3.68
CA GLN A 193 4.48 -10.16 3.15
C GLN A 193 4.82 -10.71 1.75
N GLU A 194 4.79 -12.03 1.58
CA GLU A 194 5.11 -12.67 0.30
C GLU A 194 4.06 -12.36 -0.76
N TYR A 195 2.77 -12.41 -0.41
CA TYR A 195 1.70 -12.04 -1.34
C TYR A 195 1.74 -10.55 -1.73
N ALA A 196 2.03 -9.66 -0.78
CA ALA A 196 2.24 -8.24 -1.03
C ALA A 196 3.44 -8.01 -1.98
N ALA A 197 4.54 -8.74 -1.78
CA ALA A 197 5.68 -8.71 -2.69
C ALA A 197 5.30 -9.23 -4.10
N ALA A 198 4.52 -10.31 -4.19
CA ALA A 198 4.04 -10.88 -5.45
C ALA A 198 3.23 -9.84 -6.25
N THR A 199 2.25 -9.22 -5.58
CA THR A 199 1.34 -8.23 -6.17
C THR A 199 2.08 -6.97 -6.62
N ALA A 200 3.03 -6.48 -5.81
CA ALA A 200 3.89 -5.35 -6.17
C ALA A 200 4.76 -5.64 -7.40
N ALA A 201 5.40 -6.80 -7.42
CA ALA A 201 6.26 -7.21 -8.54
C ALA A 201 5.46 -7.41 -9.83
N ALA A 202 4.30 -8.06 -9.75
CA ALA A 202 3.41 -8.26 -10.88
C ALA A 202 2.89 -6.91 -11.42
N TYR A 203 2.51 -5.98 -10.55
CA TYR A 203 2.09 -4.64 -10.96
C TYR A 203 3.24 -3.83 -11.58
N ALA A 204 4.46 -3.92 -11.03
CA ALA A 204 5.62 -3.25 -11.60
C ALA A 204 5.93 -3.75 -13.02
N LYS A 205 5.92 -5.07 -13.24
CA LYS A 205 6.09 -5.67 -14.57
C LYS A 205 5.00 -5.19 -15.52
N PHE A 206 3.74 -5.21 -15.07
CA PHE A 206 2.61 -4.77 -15.86
C PHE A 206 2.72 -3.29 -16.25
N LEU A 207 3.03 -2.39 -15.30
CA LEU A 207 3.24 -0.97 -15.57
C LEU A 207 4.38 -0.73 -16.56
N LEU A 208 5.49 -1.45 -16.41
CA LEU A 208 6.63 -1.35 -17.34
C LEU A 208 6.26 -1.78 -18.76
N SER A 209 5.34 -2.73 -18.92
CA SER A 209 4.83 -3.12 -20.25
C SER A 209 4.04 -2.00 -20.95
N MET A 210 3.53 -1.04 -20.18
CA MET A 210 2.82 0.15 -20.70
C MET A 210 3.77 1.31 -21.01
N VAL A 211 5.03 1.25 -20.59
CA VAL A 211 6.02 2.25 -20.92
C VAL A 211 6.38 2.11 -22.40
N ARG A 212 6.04 3.12 -23.21
CA ARG A 212 6.45 3.17 -24.61
C ARG A 212 7.97 3.13 -24.69
N ALA A 213 8.52 2.21 -25.49
CA ALA A 213 9.95 2.19 -25.77
C ALA A 213 10.36 3.54 -26.37
N ARG A 214 11.27 4.26 -25.70
CA ARG A 214 11.93 5.40 -26.31
C ARG A 214 12.81 4.87 -27.45
N LYS A 215 12.60 5.37 -28.67
CA LYS A 215 13.65 5.26 -29.70
C LYS A 215 14.83 6.05 -29.17
N VAL A 216 15.91 5.35 -28.84
CA VAL A 216 17.21 5.98 -28.63
C VAL A 216 17.69 6.34 -30.03
N GLY A 217 17.73 7.64 -30.32
CA GLY A 217 18.27 8.18 -31.56
C GLY A 217 19.79 8.20 -31.56
#